data_AF-A0A7J5A390-F1
#
_entry.id   AF-A0A7J5A390-F1
#
_cell.length_a   1.000
_cell.length_b   1.000
_cell.length_c   1.000
_cell.angle_alpha   90.00
_cell.angle_beta   90.00
_cell.angle_gamma   90.00
#
_symmetry.space_group_name_H-M   'P 1'
#
loop_
_entity.id
_entity.type
_entity.pdbx_description
1 polymer ?
#
loop_
_entity_poly.entity_id
_entity_poly.type
_entity_poly.pdbx_seq_one_letter_code
_entity_poly.pdbx_strand_id
1 'polypeptide(L)'
;MTVRRLSAGLVAAALFTPGLAACNSSGTPTAGSSASPTVSASGTPAPSGSAAPASGDAKQALLASTREISNGNFRFTMSGVGSTAEGRVHEPTQSAEMRVTIGKPTDDLFMKLDLVHYKPDSWVKVELGGTTANSVPGVQKLNLGKYQHLDQTRIKGNRNLGFDFDKVDPAGSEVLTQGITEVRQTGDGAYAGTIDVSKAAEAGSVDPTVITALGAQAKSVPFTAKLDPQGRLSEMVVQIPAAGQNQAQDIKITYSDYGSATAAQKPPADQVVEAPAELYNLFN
;
A
#
# COMPACT_ATOMS: atom_id res chain seq x y z
N MET A 1 -12.98 -44.96 -30.59
CA MET A 1 -14.36 -44.70 -31.08
C MET A 1 -14.62 -43.20 -30.99
N THR A 2 -14.51 -42.48 -32.12
CA THR A 2 -15.64 -41.87 -32.88
C THR A 2 -16.25 -40.68 -32.13
N VAL A 3 -15.73 -39.45 -32.23
CA VAL A 3 -15.83 -38.40 -33.29
C VAL A 3 -17.24 -37.82 -33.51
N ARG A 4 -17.36 -36.49 -33.30
CA ARG A 4 -18.02 -35.42 -34.12
C ARG A 4 -18.82 -34.45 -33.23
N ARG A 5 -18.98 -33.15 -33.50
CA ARG A 5 -18.36 -32.05 -34.29
C ARG A 5 -19.38 -30.89 -34.24
N LEU A 6 -18.94 -29.67 -34.61
CA LEU A 6 -19.65 -28.52 -35.22
C LEU A 6 -19.89 -27.31 -34.30
N SER A 7 -19.85 -26.04 -34.71
CA SER A 7 -19.14 -25.24 -35.74
C SER A 7 -19.81 -23.85 -35.75
N ALA A 8 -19.01 -22.78 -35.74
CA ALA A 8 -19.14 -21.48 -36.43
C ALA A 8 -20.44 -20.62 -36.36
N GLY A 9 -20.23 -19.30 -36.18
CA GLY A 9 -21.17 -18.23 -36.50
C GLY A 9 -20.52 -16.84 -36.49
N LEU A 10 -20.09 -16.37 -37.67
CA LEU A 10 -19.65 -15.01 -38.03
C LEU A 10 -20.86 -14.08 -38.26
N VAL A 11 -20.79 -12.79 -37.87
CA VAL A 11 -21.38 -11.64 -38.62
C VAL A 11 -20.55 -10.37 -38.36
N ALA A 12 -20.40 -9.56 -39.41
CA ALA A 12 -19.48 -8.45 -39.60
C ALA A 12 -20.07 -7.03 -39.37
N ALA A 13 -19.13 -6.09 -39.16
CA ALA A 13 -19.01 -4.71 -39.67
C ALA A 13 -20.19 -3.71 -39.65
N ALA A 14 -19.90 -2.50 -39.12
CA ALA A 14 -20.23 -1.22 -39.78
C ALA A 14 -19.38 -0.06 -39.22
N LEU A 15 -18.81 0.72 -40.15
CA LEU A 15 -18.02 1.95 -40.00
C LEU A 15 -18.91 3.16 -39.69
N PHE A 16 -18.44 4.10 -38.86
CA PHE A 16 -18.92 5.49 -38.88
C PHE A 16 -17.83 6.50 -38.46
N THR A 17 -17.48 7.38 -39.39
CA THR A 17 -16.83 8.71 -39.23
C THR A 17 -17.39 9.60 -40.34
N PRO A 18 -17.23 10.94 -40.34
CA PRO A 18 -17.59 11.97 -39.37
C PRO A 18 -18.59 12.98 -40.00
N GLY A 19 -19.27 13.81 -39.19
CA GLY A 19 -20.15 14.88 -39.68
C GLY A 19 -19.59 16.28 -39.41
N LEU A 20 -19.14 16.96 -40.48
CA LEU A 20 -18.89 18.40 -40.53
C LEU A 20 -20.16 19.10 -41.06
N ALA A 21 -20.60 20.18 -40.40
CA ALA A 21 -21.60 21.13 -40.88
C ALA A 21 -21.00 22.55 -40.76
N ALA A 22 -20.84 23.28 -41.88
CA ALA A 22 -21.71 24.39 -42.34
C ALA A 22 -21.22 25.75 -41.77
N CYS A 23 -21.13 26.90 -42.47
CA CYS A 23 -21.70 27.38 -43.73
C CYS A 23 -20.89 28.58 -44.30
N ASN A 24 -20.90 28.67 -45.63
CA ASN A 24 -20.84 29.80 -46.59
C ASN A 24 -20.43 31.23 -46.18
N SER A 25 -19.55 31.84 -47.00
CA SER A 25 -19.93 32.93 -47.91
C SER A 25 -18.91 33.17 -49.03
N SER A 26 -19.45 33.44 -50.21
CA SER A 26 -18.83 33.67 -51.53
C SER A 26 -18.28 35.10 -51.71
N GLY A 27 -17.14 35.23 -52.39
CA GLY A 27 -16.64 36.49 -52.96
C GLY A 27 -15.16 36.43 -53.41
N THR A 28 -14.92 36.50 -54.73
CA THR A 28 -13.61 36.55 -55.41
C THR A 28 -13.04 38.00 -55.50
N PRO A 29 -11.78 38.22 -55.94
CA PRO A 29 -10.79 39.06 -55.25
C PRO A 29 -10.62 40.47 -55.83
N THR A 30 -10.01 41.39 -55.06
CA THR A 30 -9.33 42.58 -55.59
C THR A 30 -8.20 43.02 -54.65
N ALA A 31 -7.04 43.32 -55.23
CA ALA A 31 -5.84 43.84 -54.57
C ALA A 31 -5.97 45.33 -54.21
N GLY A 32 -5.34 45.77 -53.12
CA GLY A 32 -5.22 47.19 -52.78
C GLY A 32 -4.59 47.45 -51.42
N SER A 33 -3.58 48.32 -51.41
CA SER A 33 -2.62 48.62 -50.35
C SER A 33 -3.14 49.25 -49.04
N SER A 34 -2.28 49.13 -48.02
CA SER A 34 -1.92 50.14 -47.01
C SER A 34 -2.76 50.33 -45.73
N ALA A 35 -1.98 50.45 -44.64
CA ALA A 35 -2.23 51.10 -43.35
C ALA A 35 -2.71 50.25 -42.15
N SER A 36 -1.76 49.95 -41.25
CA SER A 36 -1.96 49.94 -39.78
C SER A 36 -2.18 51.38 -39.26
N PRO A 37 -2.59 51.66 -38.00
CA PRO A 37 -2.78 50.79 -36.82
C PRO A 37 -4.18 50.97 -36.17
N THR A 38 -4.58 50.20 -35.14
CA THR A 38 -4.50 50.61 -33.72
C THR A 38 -4.95 49.42 -32.87
N VAL A 39 -4.08 48.96 -31.96
CA VAL A 39 -4.39 47.94 -30.95
C VAL A 39 -4.85 48.65 -29.68
N SER A 40 -6.04 48.30 -29.19
CA SER A 40 -6.44 48.49 -27.80
C SER A 40 -7.52 47.47 -27.46
N ALA A 41 -7.08 46.36 -26.87
CA ALA A 41 -7.94 45.51 -26.07
C ALA A 41 -7.17 45.21 -24.79
N SER A 42 -7.58 45.87 -23.72
CA SER A 42 -7.19 45.57 -22.35
C SER A 42 -7.68 44.16 -22.02
N GLY A 43 -6.79 43.18 -22.13
CA GLY A 43 -7.00 41.83 -21.63
C GLY A 43 -6.58 41.74 -20.18
N THR A 44 -7.55 41.59 -19.28
CA THR A 44 -7.36 41.13 -17.90
C THR A 44 -6.51 39.85 -17.90
N PRO A 45 -5.47 39.72 -17.04
CA PRO A 45 -4.71 38.47 -16.96
C PRO A 45 -5.62 37.35 -16.44
N ALA A 46 -5.77 36.28 -17.20
CA ALA A 46 -6.32 35.03 -16.71
C ALA A 46 -5.41 34.47 -15.59
N PRO A 47 -5.97 33.88 -14.52
CA PRO A 47 -5.15 33.31 -13.46
C PRO A 47 -4.32 32.16 -14.05
N SER A 48 -3.01 32.21 -13.81
CA SER A 48 -2.09 31.13 -14.15
C SER A 48 -2.56 29.84 -13.50
N GLY A 49 -3.09 28.92 -14.33
CA GLY A 49 -3.28 27.54 -13.91
C GLY A 49 -1.94 26.98 -13.49
N SER A 50 -1.85 26.52 -12.24
CA SER A 50 -0.70 25.77 -11.73
C SER A 50 -0.46 24.60 -12.68
N ALA A 51 0.63 24.66 -13.44
CA ALA A 51 1.02 23.56 -14.30
C ALA A 51 1.26 22.34 -13.41
N ALA A 52 0.63 21.21 -13.74
CA ALA A 52 0.89 19.97 -13.03
C ALA A 52 2.40 19.69 -13.05
N PRO A 53 3.03 19.39 -11.90
CA PRO A 53 4.47 19.18 -11.85
C PRO A 53 4.91 18.07 -12.82
N ALA A 54 6.14 18.20 -13.32
CA ALA A 54 6.72 17.17 -14.16
C ALA A 54 6.80 15.84 -13.38
N SER A 55 6.79 14.71 -14.09
CA SER A 55 6.83 13.37 -13.46
C SER A 55 8.02 13.19 -12.51
N GLY A 56 9.15 13.85 -12.78
CA GLY A 56 10.32 13.88 -11.89
C GLY A 56 10.03 14.54 -10.53
N ASP A 57 9.36 15.69 -10.53
CA ASP A 57 9.00 16.41 -9.30
C ASP A 57 7.99 15.62 -8.47
N ALA A 58 7.03 14.97 -9.12
CA ALA A 58 6.05 14.10 -8.47
C ALA A 58 6.71 12.89 -7.78
N LYS A 59 7.71 12.27 -8.43
CA LYS A 59 8.48 11.18 -7.82
C LYS A 59 9.30 11.68 -6.63
N GLN A 60 9.96 12.82 -6.78
CA GLN A 60 10.76 13.42 -5.71
C GLN A 60 9.89 13.78 -4.49
N ALA A 61 8.67 14.27 -4.70
CA ALA A 61 7.72 14.55 -3.63
C ALA A 61 7.34 13.28 -2.85
N LEU A 62 7.02 12.18 -3.55
CA LEU A 62 6.70 10.91 -2.87
C LEU A 62 7.90 10.34 -2.10
N LEU A 63 9.11 10.39 -2.66
CA LEU A 63 10.33 9.97 -1.95
C LEU A 63 10.62 10.84 -0.73
N ALA A 64 10.34 12.14 -0.79
CA ALA A 64 10.49 13.02 0.35
C ALA A 64 9.43 12.76 1.43
N SER A 65 8.23 12.35 1.02
CA SER A 65 7.09 12.16 1.92
C SER A 65 7.25 11.03 2.93
N THR A 66 8.12 10.07 2.67
CA THR A 66 8.41 8.94 3.58
C THR A 66 9.49 9.25 4.60
N ARG A 67 10.22 10.37 4.48
CA ARG A 67 11.34 10.70 5.38
C ARG A 67 10.93 10.79 6.84
N GLU A 68 9.76 11.34 7.14
CA GLU A 68 9.30 11.48 8.53
C GLU A 68 9.05 10.11 9.21
N ILE A 69 8.78 9.06 8.43
CA ILE A 69 8.63 7.69 8.95
C ILE A 69 9.93 7.25 9.65
N SER A 70 11.10 7.63 9.14
CA SER A 70 12.40 7.29 9.74
C SER A 70 12.62 7.88 11.13
N ASN A 71 11.85 8.89 11.54
CA ASN A 71 11.89 9.42 12.91
C ASN A 71 11.17 8.50 13.92
N GLY A 72 10.43 7.49 13.44
CA GLY A 72 9.90 6.42 14.29
C GLY A 72 8.86 6.86 15.32
N ASN A 73 8.13 7.96 15.09
CA ASN A 73 7.06 8.41 15.99
C ASN A 73 5.78 8.64 15.17
N PHE A 74 4.95 7.61 15.03
CA PHE A 74 3.73 7.65 14.23
C PHE A 74 2.80 6.46 14.55
N ARG A 75 1.56 6.54 14.08
CA ARG A 75 0.63 5.40 13.95
C ARG A 75 0.51 4.97 12.51
N PHE A 76 0.26 3.68 12.29
CA PHE A 76 0.07 3.13 10.96
C PHE A 76 -1.08 2.13 10.90
N THR A 77 -1.63 1.94 9.71
CA THR A 77 -2.49 0.80 9.39
C THR A 77 -2.07 0.19 8.06
N MET A 78 -2.35 -1.10 7.90
CA MET A 78 -2.14 -1.86 6.68
C MET A 78 -3.32 -2.82 6.48
N SER A 79 -3.81 -2.96 5.26
CA SER A 79 -4.84 -3.94 4.93
C SER A 79 -4.57 -4.55 3.57
N GLY A 80 -4.76 -5.87 3.45
CA GLY A 80 -4.73 -6.63 2.20
C GLY A 80 -5.75 -7.77 2.24
N VAL A 81 -5.74 -8.69 1.27
CA VAL A 81 -6.65 -9.84 1.30
C VAL A 81 -6.41 -10.68 2.54
N GLY A 82 -7.49 -10.89 3.30
CA GLY A 82 -7.49 -11.77 4.44
C GLY A 82 -6.62 -11.31 5.61
N SER A 83 -6.08 -10.09 5.60
CA SER A 83 -5.33 -9.57 6.75
C SER A 83 -5.41 -8.06 6.92
N THR A 84 -5.34 -7.64 8.17
CA THR A 84 -5.17 -6.24 8.57
C THR A 84 -4.09 -6.15 9.64
N ALA A 85 -3.35 -5.05 9.64
CA ALA A 85 -2.45 -4.68 10.71
C ALA A 85 -2.70 -3.22 11.10
N GLU A 86 -2.61 -2.92 12.38
CA GLU A 86 -2.56 -1.55 12.89
C GLU A 86 -1.54 -1.46 14.00
N GLY A 87 -0.97 -0.28 14.19
CA GLY A 87 0.06 -0.15 15.19
C GLY A 87 0.57 1.25 15.38
N ARG A 88 1.64 1.32 16.15
CA ARG A 88 2.38 2.53 16.46
C ARG A 88 3.85 2.21 16.64
N VAL A 89 4.68 3.17 16.25
CA VAL A 89 6.11 3.17 16.53
C VAL A 89 6.39 4.42 17.34
N HIS A 90 7.20 4.25 18.39
CA HIS A 90 7.64 5.32 19.26
C HIS A 90 9.10 5.10 19.62
N GLU A 91 9.98 5.62 18.77
CA GLU A 91 11.44 5.60 18.89
C GLU A 91 11.93 6.20 20.21
N PRO A 92 11.40 7.33 20.73
CA PRO A 92 11.94 7.94 21.95
C PRO A 92 11.93 7.03 23.19
N THR A 93 11.04 6.03 23.23
CA THR A 93 11.02 4.99 24.28
C THR A 93 11.40 3.61 23.76
N GLN A 94 11.89 3.52 22.52
CA GLN A 94 12.21 2.29 21.80
C GLN A 94 11.10 1.25 21.94
N SER A 95 9.88 1.67 21.63
CA SER A 95 8.68 0.86 21.77
C SER A 95 7.83 0.86 20.51
N ALA A 96 7.19 -0.27 20.21
CA ALA A 96 6.24 -0.42 19.12
C ALA A 96 5.12 -1.37 19.54
N GLU A 97 3.93 -1.16 19.01
CA GLU A 97 2.79 -2.06 19.17
C GLU A 97 2.22 -2.35 17.78
N MET A 98 1.90 -3.62 17.53
CA MET A 98 1.29 -4.04 16.27
C MET A 98 0.22 -5.09 16.55
N ARG A 99 -1.00 -4.81 16.11
CA ARG A 99 -2.11 -5.75 16.12
C ARG A 99 -2.35 -6.23 14.71
N VAL A 100 -2.26 -7.53 14.51
CA VAL A 100 -2.47 -8.19 13.23
C VAL A 100 -3.71 -9.07 13.35
N THR A 101 -4.59 -9.00 12.36
CA THR A 101 -5.70 -9.94 12.20
C THR A 101 -5.54 -10.64 10.86
N ILE A 102 -5.62 -11.96 10.86
CA ILE A 102 -5.58 -12.82 9.67
C ILE A 102 -6.85 -13.65 9.66
N GLY A 103 -7.53 -13.66 8.52
CA GLY A 103 -8.90 -14.16 8.39
C GLY A 103 -9.92 -13.25 9.06
N LYS A 104 -11.20 -13.57 8.88
CA LYS A 104 -12.31 -12.97 9.62
C LYS A 104 -12.72 -13.89 10.76
N PRO A 105 -13.31 -13.39 11.85
CA PRO A 105 -13.86 -14.23 12.91
C PRO A 105 -14.88 -15.28 12.46
N THR A 106 -15.49 -15.08 11.28
CA THR A 106 -16.43 -16.00 10.64
C THR A 106 -15.78 -17.09 9.78
N ASP A 107 -14.47 -16.97 9.52
CA ASP A 107 -13.75 -17.95 8.70
C ASP A 107 -13.48 -19.22 9.54
N ASP A 108 -13.29 -20.36 8.86
CA ASP A 108 -13.05 -21.65 9.53
C ASP A 108 -11.78 -21.65 10.39
N LEU A 109 -10.84 -20.74 10.09
CA LEU A 109 -9.68 -20.42 10.88
C LEU A 109 -9.41 -18.91 10.81
N PHE A 110 -9.20 -18.27 11.96
CA PHE A 110 -8.66 -16.93 12.05
C PHE A 110 -7.56 -16.86 13.12
N MET A 111 -6.71 -15.85 12.99
CA MET A 111 -5.64 -15.57 13.94
C MET A 111 -5.60 -14.07 14.25
N LYS A 112 -5.48 -13.70 15.52
CA LYS A 112 -5.07 -12.36 15.94
C LYS A 112 -3.75 -12.44 16.68
N LEU A 113 -2.89 -11.49 16.39
CA LEU A 113 -1.63 -11.28 17.08
C LEU A 113 -1.64 -9.86 17.63
N ASP A 114 -1.29 -9.71 18.90
CA ASP A 114 -1.02 -8.42 19.51
C ASP A 114 0.42 -8.42 20.01
N LEU A 115 1.28 -7.74 19.27
CA LEU A 115 2.71 -7.65 19.50
C LEU A 115 3.03 -6.35 20.20
N VAL A 116 3.80 -6.44 21.27
CA VAL A 116 4.38 -5.30 21.96
C VAL A 116 5.88 -5.48 21.99
N HIS A 117 6.61 -4.53 21.41
CA HIS A 117 8.04 -4.38 21.54
C HIS A 117 8.32 -3.22 22.47
N TYR A 118 9.14 -3.45 23.50
CA TYR A 118 9.59 -2.39 24.40
C TYR A 118 10.97 -2.80 24.88
N LYS A 119 12.03 -2.25 24.25
CA LYS A 119 13.40 -2.75 24.48
C LYS A 119 13.72 -2.83 25.99
N PRO A 120 14.36 -3.93 26.44
CA PRO A 120 14.88 -5.05 25.64
C PRO A 120 13.86 -6.16 25.33
N ASP A 121 12.65 -6.04 25.86
CA ASP A 121 11.67 -7.11 25.90
C ASP A 121 10.73 -7.06 24.69
N SER A 122 10.08 -8.18 24.40
CA SER A 122 8.90 -8.18 23.53
C SER A 122 7.91 -9.23 23.99
N TRP A 123 6.65 -9.04 23.61
CA TRP A 123 5.57 -9.94 23.94
C TRP A 123 4.64 -10.09 22.75
N VAL A 124 3.99 -11.24 22.66
CA VAL A 124 2.88 -11.46 21.73
C VAL A 124 1.72 -12.12 22.44
N LYS A 125 0.50 -11.66 22.20
CA LYS A 125 -0.70 -12.41 22.54
C LYS A 125 -1.28 -13.01 21.27
N VAL A 126 -1.47 -14.33 21.28
CA VAL A 126 -2.02 -15.09 20.16
C VAL A 126 -3.47 -15.48 20.47
N GLU A 127 -4.35 -15.26 19.51
CA GLU A 127 -5.73 -15.74 19.52
C GLU A 127 -6.01 -16.46 18.20
N LEU A 128 -6.16 -17.78 18.25
CA LEU A 128 -6.60 -18.62 17.16
C LEU A 128 -8.07 -19.01 17.39
N GLY A 129 -8.90 -18.89 16.37
CA GLY A 129 -10.31 -19.27 16.48
C GLY A 129 -10.89 -19.72 15.15
N GLY A 130 -12.18 -20.06 15.15
CA GLY A 130 -12.86 -20.72 14.04
C GLY A 130 -13.12 -22.20 14.29
N THR A 131 -13.90 -22.83 13.41
CA THR A 131 -14.34 -24.23 13.52
C THR A 131 -13.18 -25.22 13.47
N THR A 132 -12.09 -24.86 12.80
CA THR A 132 -10.90 -25.70 12.59
C THR A 132 -9.70 -25.28 13.44
N ALA A 133 -9.83 -24.29 14.34
CA ALA A 133 -8.73 -23.85 15.19
C ALA A 133 -8.12 -24.98 16.03
N ASN A 134 -8.95 -25.91 16.49
CA ASN A 134 -8.50 -27.10 17.24
C ASN A 134 -7.64 -28.07 16.42
N SER A 135 -7.63 -27.93 15.10
CA SER A 135 -6.77 -28.71 14.19
C SER A 135 -5.36 -28.14 14.10
N VAL A 136 -5.11 -26.91 14.59
CA VAL A 136 -3.75 -26.34 14.64
C VAL A 136 -2.95 -27.09 15.72
N PRO A 137 -1.83 -27.75 15.36
CA PRO A 137 -1.02 -28.49 16.32
C PRO A 137 -0.53 -27.60 17.46
N GLY A 138 -0.81 -28.00 18.69
CA GLY A 138 -0.39 -27.24 19.87
C GLY A 138 -1.19 -25.97 20.13
N VAL A 139 -2.36 -25.77 19.51
CA VAL A 139 -3.19 -24.55 19.70
C VAL A 139 -3.48 -24.23 21.16
N GLN A 140 -3.66 -25.23 22.03
CA GLN A 140 -3.90 -24.99 23.46
C GLN A 140 -2.68 -24.39 24.16
N LYS A 141 -1.48 -24.63 23.63
CA LYS A 141 -0.23 -24.00 24.10
C LYS A 141 -0.02 -22.62 23.49
N LEU A 142 -0.71 -22.27 22.41
CA LEU A 142 -0.62 -20.97 21.74
C LEU A 142 -1.70 -19.99 22.27
N ASN A 143 -2.94 -20.46 22.43
CA ASN A 143 -4.09 -19.68 22.92
C ASN A 143 -4.13 -19.58 24.45
N LEU A 144 -3.09 -19.00 25.04
CA LEU A 144 -2.95 -18.93 26.49
C LEU A 144 -3.82 -17.83 27.14
N GLY A 145 -4.46 -16.98 26.34
CA GLY A 145 -5.21 -15.81 26.82
C GLY A 145 -4.31 -14.72 27.45
N LYS A 146 -3.00 -14.94 27.49
CA LYS A 146 -1.96 -14.09 28.07
C LYS A 146 -0.95 -13.67 27.01
N TYR A 147 -0.22 -12.59 27.28
CA TYR A 147 0.96 -12.24 26.52
C TYR A 147 2.08 -13.25 26.78
N GLN A 148 2.74 -13.64 25.73
CA GLN A 148 3.87 -14.57 25.72
C GLN A 148 5.15 -13.75 25.54
N HIS A 149 6.02 -13.76 26.55
CA HIS A 149 7.31 -13.10 26.52
C HIS A 149 8.24 -13.78 25.53
N LEU A 150 8.80 -12.99 24.63
CA LEU A 150 9.54 -13.42 23.47
C LEU A 150 11.05 -13.39 23.73
N ASP A 151 11.68 -14.56 23.62
CA ASP A 151 13.12 -14.71 23.59
C ASP A 151 13.67 -14.18 22.25
N GLN A 152 14.23 -12.97 22.31
CA GLN A 152 14.79 -12.28 21.15
C GLN A 152 15.90 -13.07 20.46
N THR A 153 16.58 -13.98 21.17
CA THR A 153 17.65 -14.79 20.57
C THR A 153 17.13 -15.84 19.58
N ARG A 154 15.82 -16.15 19.64
CA ARG A 154 15.13 -17.14 18.80
C ARG A 154 14.38 -16.54 17.61
N ILE A 155 14.30 -15.21 17.52
CA ILE A 155 13.47 -14.47 16.53
C ILE A 155 14.33 -13.91 15.38
N LYS A 156 15.62 -14.27 15.32
CA LYS A 156 16.60 -13.68 14.39
C LYS A 156 16.09 -13.68 12.94
N GLY A 157 15.82 -12.47 12.41
CA GLY A 157 15.35 -12.25 11.04
C GLY A 157 13.85 -12.47 10.80
N ASN A 158 13.10 -12.93 11.80
CA ASN A 158 11.67 -13.17 11.68
C ASN A 158 10.88 -11.87 11.92
N ARG A 159 10.46 -11.22 10.83
CA ARG A 159 9.67 -9.99 10.87
C ARG A 159 8.23 -10.17 11.38
N ASN A 160 7.73 -11.40 11.48
CA ASN A 160 6.39 -11.66 12.00
C ASN A 160 6.34 -11.52 13.53
N LEU A 161 7.46 -11.75 14.21
CA LEU A 161 7.58 -11.68 15.67
C LEU A 161 8.57 -10.64 16.18
N GLY A 162 9.47 -10.15 15.33
CA GLY A 162 10.49 -9.18 15.68
C GLY A 162 10.19 -7.79 15.12
N PHE A 163 10.78 -6.77 15.75
CA PHE A 163 10.75 -5.40 15.27
C PHE A 163 12.17 -4.83 15.26
N ASP A 164 12.58 -4.32 14.10
CA ASP A 164 13.89 -3.71 13.91
C ASP A 164 13.78 -2.20 14.10
N PHE A 165 14.27 -1.69 15.22
CA PHE A 165 14.27 -0.24 15.50
C PHE A 165 15.28 0.54 14.64
N ASP A 166 16.15 -0.14 13.89
CA ASP A 166 16.99 0.51 12.87
C ASP A 166 16.24 0.62 11.52
N LYS A 167 15.11 -0.09 11.38
CA LYS A 167 14.20 -0.08 10.22
C LYS A 167 12.75 0.10 10.67
N VAL A 168 12.45 1.31 11.12
CA VAL A 168 11.20 1.65 11.81
C VAL A 168 9.93 1.63 10.95
N ASP A 169 10.05 1.53 9.62
CA ASP A 169 8.92 1.48 8.68
C ASP A 169 8.37 0.04 8.55
N PRO A 170 7.24 -0.31 9.21
CA PRO A 170 6.76 -1.68 9.24
C PRO A 170 6.10 -2.08 7.93
N ALA A 171 5.56 -1.12 7.17
CA ALA A 171 4.88 -1.36 5.91
C ALA A 171 5.82 -1.23 4.68
N GLY A 172 7.07 -0.81 4.90
CA GLY A 172 8.09 -0.66 3.86
C GLY A 172 7.71 0.35 2.79
N SER A 173 7.01 1.42 3.18
CA SER A 173 6.59 2.50 2.28
C SER A 173 7.78 3.24 1.65
N GLU A 174 8.90 3.37 2.36
CA GLU A 174 10.13 3.87 1.75
C GLU A 174 10.59 2.97 0.58
N VAL A 175 10.64 1.66 0.79
CA VAL A 175 11.04 0.68 -0.23
C VAL A 175 10.05 0.67 -1.39
N LEU A 176 8.74 0.73 -1.11
CA LEU A 176 7.70 0.82 -2.14
C LEU A 176 7.86 2.08 -3.00
N THR A 177 8.07 3.25 -2.38
CA THR A 177 8.21 4.51 -3.12
C THR A 177 9.46 4.55 -4.00
N GLN A 178 10.54 3.87 -3.61
CA GLN A 178 11.72 3.67 -4.47
C GLN A 178 11.39 2.86 -5.73
N GLY A 179 10.46 1.91 -5.64
CA GLY A 179 9.98 1.08 -6.76
C GLY A 179 9.09 1.80 -7.77
N ILE A 180 8.69 3.06 -7.53
CA ILE A 180 7.82 3.83 -8.44
C ILE A 180 8.51 4.04 -9.80
N THR A 181 7.84 3.58 -10.86
CA THR A 181 8.31 3.70 -12.25
C THR A 181 7.71 4.90 -12.96
N GLU A 182 6.42 5.16 -12.72
CA GLU A 182 5.71 6.31 -13.28
C GLU A 182 4.87 6.94 -12.19
N VAL A 183 4.79 8.27 -12.17
CA VAL A 183 3.92 8.99 -11.25
C VAL A 183 3.54 10.33 -11.83
N ARG A 184 2.30 10.72 -11.57
CA ARG A 184 1.77 12.06 -11.83
C ARG A 184 1.02 12.53 -10.59
N GLN A 185 1.02 13.83 -10.38
CA GLN A 185 0.10 14.45 -9.45
C GLN A 185 -1.30 14.49 -10.09
N THR A 186 -2.33 14.13 -9.34
CA THR A 186 -3.73 14.09 -9.77
C THR A 186 -4.61 15.12 -9.06
N GLY A 187 -4.04 15.79 -8.05
CA GLY A 187 -4.64 16.88 -7.28
C GLY A 187 -3.66 17.33 -6.20
N ASP A 188 -3.99 18.36 -5.42
CA ASP A 188 -3.12 18.82 -4.33
C ASP A 188 -2.85 17.67 -3.33
N GLY A 189 -1.58 17.31 -3.16
CA GLY A 189 -1.15 16.20 -2.32
C GLY A 189 -1.59 14.80 -2.79
N ALA A 190 -2.16 14.65 -3.99
CA ALA A 190 -2.67 13.38 -4.50
C ALA A 190 -1.87 12.91 -5.73
N TYR A 191 -1.52 11.63 -5.75
CA TYR A 191 -0.65 11.04 -6.77
C TYR A 191 -1.21 9.71 -7.27
N ALA A 192 -0.94 9.39 -8.53
CA ALA A 192 -1.24 8.10 -9.12
C ALA A 192 -0.15 7.70 -10.12
N GLY A 193 0.06 6.39 -10.27
CA GLY A 193 1.15 5.90 -11.09
C GLY A 193 1.28 4.39 -11.13
N THR A 194 2.48 3.93 -11.46
CA THR A 194 2.86 2.52 -11.47
C THR A 194 4.10 2.27 -10.61
N ILE A 195 4.12 1.11 -9.97
CA ILE A 195 5.19 0.63 -9.11
C ILE A 195 5.66 -0.75 -9.58
N ASP A 196 6.99 -0.94 -9.58
CA ASP A 196 7.62 -2.24 -9.75
C ASP A 196 7.72 -2.94 -8.40
N VAL A 197 6.67 -3.68 -8.02
CA VAL A 197 6.62 -4.42 -6.74
C VAL A 197 7.62 -5.58 -6.71
N SER A 198 8.14 -6.03 -7.86
CA SER A 198 9.21 -7.04 -7.89
C SER A 198 10.53 -6.53 -7.31
N LYS A 199 10.74 -5.20 -7.29
CA LYS A 199 11.88 -4.54 -6.63
C LYS A 199 11.61 -4.17 -5.17
N ALA A 200 10.38 -4.35 -4.70
CA ALA A 200 9.95 -3.99 -3.36
C ALA A 200 9.62 -5.23 -2.51
N ALA A 201 10.13 -6.40 -2.87
CA ALA A 201 9.91 -7.64 -2.10
C ALA A 201 10.36 -7.50 -0.62
N GLU A 202 11.37 -6.67 -0.36
CA GLU A 202 11.85 -6.39 0.99
C GLU A 202 10.95 -5.43 1.79
N ALA A 203 9.96 -4.78 1.15
CA ALA A 203 9.03 -3.90 1.85
C ALA A 203 8.22 -4.66 2.91
N GLY A 204 7.94 -5.95 2.68
CA GLY A 204 7.17 -6.80 3.59
C GLY A 204 5.65 -6.59 3.52
N SER A 205 5.18 -5.58 2.79
CA SER A 205 3.76 -5.29 2.58
C SER A 205 3.12 -6.09 1.43
N VAL A 206 3.93 -6.68 0.54
CA VAL A 206 3.46 -7.56 -0.55
C VAL A 206 4.05 -8.95 -0.37
N ASP A 207 3.19 -9.97 -0.34
CA ASP A 207 3.61 -11.35 -0.15
C ASP A 207 4.49 -11.84 -1.33
N PRO A 208 5.66 -12.47 -1.09
CA PRO A 208 6.54 -12.97 -2.14
C PRO A 208 5.89 -13.97 -3.11
N THR A 209 4.93 -14.78 -2.65
CA THR A 209 4.17 -15.71 -3.49
C THR A 209 3.25 -14.97 -4.46
N VAL A 210 2.69 -13.84 -4.03
CA VAL A 210 1.90 -12.94 -4.88
C VAL A 210 2.79 -12.29 -5.93
N ILE A 211 3.97 -11.78 -5.54
CA ILE A 211 4.97 -11.24 -6.49
C ILE A 211 5.36 -12.28 -7.54
N THR A 212 5.59 -13.52 -7.09
CA THR A 212 5.91 -14.65 -7.99
C THR A 212 4.76 -14.96 -8.94
N ALA A 213 3.52 -15.01 -8.44
CA ALA A 213 2.33 -15.27 -9.26
C ALA A 213 2.06 -14.18 -10.30
N LEU A 214 2.34 -12.91 -9.98
CA LEU A 214 2.20 -11.77 -10.89
C LEU A 214 3.17 -11.85 -12.08
N GLY A 215 4.35 -12.44 -11.89
CA GLY A 215 5.36 -12.55 -12.93
C GLY A 215 5.70 -11.20 -13.57
N ALA A 216 5.47 -11.05 -14.87
CA ALA A 216 5.73 -9.79 -15.58
C ALA A 216 4.85 -8.63 -15.11
N GLN A 217 3.64 -8.90 -14.59
CA GLN A 217 2.72 -7.86 -14.10
C GLN A 217 3.26 -7.16 -12.84
N ALA A 218 4.16 -7.81 -12.10
CA ALA A 218 4.79 -7.23 -10.91
C ALA A 218 5.63 -5.97 -11.21
N LYS A 219 6.00 -5.74 -12.48
CA LYS A 219 6.82 -4.59 -12.90
C LYS A 219 6.02 -3.29 -13.11
N SER A 220 4.69 -3.38 -13.16
CA SER A 220 3.83 -2.24 -13.46
C SER A 220 2.47 -2.42 -12.78
N VAL A 221 2.50 -2.39 -11.44
CA VAL A 221 1.29 -2.44 -10.62
C VAL A 221 0.77 -1.03 -10.40
N PRO A 222 -0.52 -0.73 -10.61
CA PRO A 222 -1.07 0.59 -10.35
C PRO A 222 -1.03 0.94 -8.87
N PHE A 223 -0.80 2.22 -8.56
CA PHE A 223 -0.93 2.73 -7.19
C PHE A 223 -1.54 4.13 -7.15
N THR A 224 -2.06 4.48 -5.97
CA THR A 224 -2.37 5.86 -5.59
C THR A 224 -1.69 6.21 -4.27
N ALA A 225 -1.41 7.49 -4.05
CA ALA A 225 -0.86 7.99 -2.80
C ALA A 225 -1.45 9.35 -2.44
N LYS A 226 -1.52 9.64 -1.14
CA LYS A 226 -1.90 10.95 -0.60
C LYS A 226 -0.89 11.42 0.43
N LEU A 227 -0.66 12.72 0.41
CA LEU A 227 0.16 13.42 1.39
C LEU A 227 -0.74 14.24 2.33
N ASP A 228 -0.28 14.41 3.56
CA ASP A 228 -0.86 15.36 4.49
C ASP A 228 -0.45 16.82 4.14
N PRO A 229 -1.03 17.85 4.80
CA PRO A 229 -0.69 19.25 4.53
C PRO A 229 0.79 19.62 4.75
N GLN A 230 1.54 18.80 5.49
CA GLN A 230 2.97 18.95 5.73
C GLN A 230 3.83 18.23 4.68
N GLY A 231 3.21 17.58 3.70
CA GLY A 231 3.89 16.85 2.62
C GLY A 231 4.36 15.45 3.03
N ARG A 232 3.87 14.89 4.14
CA ARG A 232 4.21 13.55 4.61
C ARG A 232 3.23 12.51 4.08
N LEU A 233 3.68 11.28 3.87
CA LEU A 233 2.82 10.21 3.36
C LEU A 233 1.70 9.93 4.37
N SER A 234 0.45 10.08 3.95
CA SER A 234 -0.72 9.76 4.78
C SER A 234 -1.44 8.48 4.33
N GLU A 235 -1.39 8.18 3.02
CA GLU A 235 -2.03 6.99 2.44
C GLU A 235 -1.25 6.52 1.20
N MET A 236 -1.09 5.21 1.06
CA MET A 236 -0.66 4.56 -0.18
C MET A 236 -1.56 3.35 -0.44
N VAL A 237 -2.05 3.21 -1.67
CA VAL A 237 -2.85 2.06 -2.11
C VAL A 237 -2.18 1.44 -3.33
N VAL A 238 -1.75 0.19 -3.20
CA VAL A 238 -1.18 -0.63 -4.28
C VAL A 238 -2.26 -1.60 -4.76
N GLN A 239 -2.59 -1.53 -6.05
CA GLN A 239 -3.72 -2.23 -6.65
C GLN A 239 -3.22 -3.51 -7.33
N ILE A 240 -3.10 -4.58 -6.56
CA ILE A 240 -2.59 -5.87 -7.01
C ILE A 240 -3.61 -6.51 -7.97
N PRO A 241 -3.26 -6.75 -9.24
CA PRO A 241 -4.17 -7.40 -10.18
C PRO A 241 -4.32 -8.90 -9.85
N ALA A 242 -5.38 -9.52 -10.36
CA ALA A 242 -5.57 -10.96 -10.23
C ALA A 242 -4.44 -11.72 -10.93
N ALA A 243 -3.91 -12.76 -10.28
CA ALA A 243 -2.82 -13.58 -10.79
C ALA A 243 -2.86 -15.01 -10.24
N GLY A 244 -2.85 -16.00 -11.13
CA GLY A 244 -3.00 -17.41 -10.75
C GLY A 244 -4.35 -17.67 -10.08
N GLN A 245 -4.33 -18.16 -8.84
CA GLN A 245 -5.53 -18.35 -8.00
C GLN A 245 -5.85 -17.13 -7.12
N ASN A 246 -5.00 -16.09 -7.14
CA ASN A 246 -5.20 -14.89 -6.33
C ASN A 246 -6.13 -13.92 -7.05
N GLN A 247 -7.18 -13.47 -6.36
CA GLN A 247 -8.07 -12.43 -6.85
C GLN A 247 -7.38 -11.05 -6.82
N ALA A 248 -7.89 -10.12 -7.63
CA ALA A 248 -7.44 -8.73 -7.56
C ALA A 248 -7.75 -8.14 -6.19
N GLN A 249 -6.86 -7.31 -5.68
CA GLN A 249 -6.94 -6.77 -4.33
C GLN A 249 -6.18 -5.46 -4.18
N ASP A 250 -6.60 -4.67 -3.19
CA ASP A 250 -5.87 -3.48 -2.78
C ASP A 250 -5.07 -3.77 -1.53
N ILE A 251 -3.80 -3.36 -1.54
CA ILE A 251 -2.98 -3.23 -0.34
C ILE A 251 -2.98 -1.76 0.03
N LYS A 252 -3.61 -1.42 1.15
CA LYS A 252 -3.71 -0.05 1.64
C LYS A 252 -2.86 0.12 2.87
N ILE A 253 -2.05 1.18 2.90
CA ILE A 253 -1.21 1.60 4.00
C ILE A 253 -1.61 3.03 4.38
N THR A 254 -1.73 3.33 5.67
CA THR A 254 -1.92 4.71 6.14
C THR A 254 -0.98 5.04 7.28
N TYR A 255 -0.65 6.32 7.40
CA TYR A 255 0.13 6.88 8.50
C TYR A 255 -0.57 8.10 9.10
N SER A 256 -0.40 8.27 10.40
CA SER A 256 -1.00 9.36 11.17
C SER A 256 -0.18 9.65 12.43
N ASP A 257 -0.54 10.71 13.15
CA ASP A 257 0.04 11.07 14.45
C ASP A 257 1.58 11.18 14.44
N TYR A 258 2.15 11.60 13.31
CA TYR A 258 3.58 11.85 13.18
C TYR A 258 4.05 12.86 14.24
N GLY A 259 5.05 12.45 15.04
CA GLY A 259 5.61 13.23 16.14
C GLY A 259 4.74 13.26 17.42
N SER A 260 3.55 12.67 17.40
CA SER A 260 2.58 12.71 18.50
C SER A 260 2.06 11.34 18.93
N ALA A 261 2.55 10.25 18.35
CA ALA A 261 2.20 8.91 18.82
C ALA A 261 2.72 8.72 20.24
N THR A 262 1.98 7.93 21.02
CA THR A 262 2.35 7.63 22.41
C THR A 262 3.09 6.30 22.50
N ALA A 263 3.97 6.15 23.50
CA ALA A 263 4.70 4.91 23.74
C ALA A 263 3.78 3.69 23.91
N ALA A 264 4.23 2.54 23.39
CA ALA A 264 3.60 1.25 23.67
C ALA A 264 3.62 0.95 25.16
N GLN A 265 2.61 0.23 25.65
CA GLN A 265 2.50 -0.13 27.07
C GLN A 265 2.97 -1.56 27.26
N LYS A 266 3.85 -1.78 28.24
CA LYS A 266 4.22 -3.14 28.64
C LYS A 266 2.98 -3.86 29.16
N PRO A 267 2.77 -5.14 28.80
CA PRO A 267 1.72 -5.93 29.41
C PRO A 267 1.88 -6.01 30.94
N PRO A 268 0.79 -6.03 31.71
CA PRO A 268 0.85 -6.27 33.16
C PRO A 268 1.54 -7.60 33.47
N ALA A 269 2.38 -7.65 34.51
CA ALA A 269 3.22 -8.83 34.81
C ALA A 269 2.40 -10.11 35.06
N ASP A 270 1.19 -10.00 35.63
CA ASP A 270 0.27 -11.12 35.87
C ASP A 270 -0.38 -11.66 34.58
N GLN A 271 -0.32 -10.87 33.50
CA GLN A 271 -0.81 -11.19 32.16
C GLN A 271 0.30 -11.71 31.23
N VAL A 272 1.49 -11.96 31.75
CA VAL A 272 2.65 -12.45 30.99
C VAL A 272 3.00 -13.89 31.39
N VAL A 273 3.38 -14.70 30.41
CA VAL A 273 4.00 -16.02 30.55
C VAL A 273 5.15 -16.13 29.57
N GLU A 274 6.11 -17.04 29.78
CA GLU A 274 7.15 -17.27 28.78
C GLU A 274 6.57 -17.92 27.52
N ALA A 275 7.06 -17.49 26.36
CA ALA A 275 6.65 -18.07 25.09
C ALA A 275 7.06 -19.55 25.01
N PRO A 276 6.12 -20.47 24.70
CA PRO A 276 6.42 -21.87 24.50
C PRO A 276 7.18 -22.08 23.20
N ALA A 277 7.86 -23.23 23.06
CA ALA A 277 8.60 -23.56 21.85
C ALA A 277 7.71 -23.61 20.60
N GLU A 278 6.46 -24.05 20.78
CA GLU A 278 5.44 -24.13 19.74
C GLU A 278 5.15 -22.77 19.08
N LEU A 279 5.26 -21.67 19.83
CA LEU A 279 5.09 -20.33 19.26
C LEU A 279 6.12 -20.06 18.18
N TYR A 280 7.40 -20.34 18.45
CA TYR A 280 8.47 -20.11 17.47
C TYR A 280 8.34 -21.02 16.25
N ASN A 281 7.82 -22.24 16.44
CA ASN A 281 7.58 -23.17 15.33
C ASN A 281 6.43 -22.72 14.41
N LEU A 282 5.50 -21.91 14.91
CA LEU A 282 4.39 -21.38 14.10
C LEU A 282 4.88 -20.37 13.03
N PHE A 283 6.00 -19.69 13.30
CA PHE A 283 6.49 -18.59 12.47
C PHE A 283 7.83 -18.88 11.76
N ASN A 284 8.36 -20.10 11.89
CA ASN A 284 9.54 -20.58 11.15
C ASN A 284 9.11 -21.29 9.86
#